data_AF-A0A391NX09-F1
#
_entry.id   AF-A0A391NX09-F1
#
_cell.length_a   1.000
_cell.length_b   1.000
_cell.length_c   1.000
_cell.angle_alpha   90.00
_cell.angle_beta   90.00
_cell.angle_gamma   90.00
#
_symmetry.space_group_name_H-M   'P 1'
#
loop_
_entity.id
_entity.type
_entity.pdbx_description
1 polymer ?
#
loop_
_entity_poly.entity_id
_entity_poly.type
_entity_poly.pdbx_seq_one_letter_code
_entity_poly.pdbx_strand_id
1 'polypeptide(L)'
;MCSVGESFVSFRYPNSVSVSLAGKWARTQVVLRDTVSGPHPSRYTSFQVAVYAGPFICLFGSHTEDTLEDGDAVTHCVYMYDRVSGDATLCVSLPHPDEVVSACMLNPTTMLVLQEERTLVLELDPELFNIYTDVD
;
A
#
# COMPACT_ATOMS: atom_id res chain seq x y z
N MET A 1 4.36 4.14 10.48
CA MET A 1 4.46 5.60 10.22
C MET A 1 5.57 5.77 9.21
N CYS A 2 5.25 6.27 8.03
CA CYS A 2 6.12 6.24 6.87
C CYS A 2 6.55 7.67 6.52
N SER A 3 7.81 7.84 6.12
CA SER A 3 8.27 9.13 5.60
C SER A 3 7.82 9.28 4.15
N VAL A 4 7.09 10.35 3.89
CA VAL A 4 6.39 10.66 2.66
C VAL A 4 6.76 12.10 2.30
N GLY A 5 8.04 12.33 2.00
CA GLY A 5 8.58 13.58 1.44
C GLY A 5 9.02 14.45 2.58
N GLU A 6 8.51 15.68 2.65
CA GLU A 6 8.60 16.52 3.85
C GLU A 6 7.45 16.22 4.83
N SER A 7 6.84 15.04 4.78
CA SER A 7 5.72 14.69 5.66
C SER A 7 5.84 13.26 6.16
N PHE A 8 5.40 13.01 7.38
CA PHE A 8 5.19 11.67 7.89
C PHE A 8 3.73 11.29 7.71
N VAL A 9 3.47 10.12 7.14
CA VAL A 9 2.10 9.61 6.95
C VAL A 9 1.94 8.30 7.69
N SER A 10 0.87 8.21 8.48
CA SER A 10 0.43 7.00 9.14
C SER A 10 -0.87 6.56 8.49
N PHE A 11 -0.88 5.38 7.90
CA PHE A 11 -2.07 4.79 7.32
C PHE A 11 -2.71 3.85 8.36
N ARG A 12 -3.95 4.15 8.74
CA ARG A 12 -4.80 3.33 9.60
C ARG A 12 -6.17 3.30 8.98
N TYR A 13 -6.43 2.28 8.17
CA TYR A 13 -7.69 2.15 7.45
C TYR A 13 -8.90 2.41 8.39
N PRO A 14 -9.89 3.22 7.97
CA PRO A 14 -10.06 3.85 6.65
C PRO A 14 -9.44 5.25 6.53
N ASN A 15 -8.43 5.58 7.35
CA ASN A 15 -7.85 6.92 7.40
C ASN A 15 -6.34 6.89 7.11
N SER A 16 -5.85 7.93 6.47
CA SER A 16 -4.45 8.32 6.55
C SER A 16 -4.34 9.62 7.35
N VAL A 17 -3.31 9.72 8.19
CA VAL A 17 -2.94 10.95 8.89
C VAL A 17 -1.56 11.33 8.40
N SER A 18 -1.45 12.52 7.82
CA SER A 18 -0.19 13.11 7.38
C SER A 18 0.21 14.26 8.29
N VAL A 19 1.49 14.41 8.58
CA VAL A 19 2.07 15.53 9.32
C VAL A 19 3.29 16.02 8.55
N SER A 20 3.22 17.23 8.02
CA SER A 20 4.35 17.90 7.36
C SER A 20 5.39 18.39 8.38
N LEU A 21 6.64 18.54 7.93
CA LEU A 21 7.72 19.16 8.70
C LEU A 21 7.41 20.62 9.07
N ALA A 22 6.54 21.29 8.30
CA ALA A 22 6.01 22.61 8.62
C ALA A 22 4.93 22.61 9.73
N GLY A 23 4.62 21.45 10.33
CA GLY A 23 3.65 21.31 11.41
C GLY A 23 2.18 21.26 10.96
N LYS A 24 1.90 21.28 9.66
CA LYS A 24 0.54 21.07 9.14
C LYS A 24 0.21 19.59 9.18
N TRP A 25 -0.98 19.24 9.65
CA TRP A 25 -1.50 17.88 9.60
C TRP A 25 -2.76 17.81 8.73
N ALA A 26 -2.98 16.67 8.07
CA ALA A 26 -4.18 16.40 7.31
C ALA A 26 -4.65 14.96 7.55
N ARG A 27 -5.97 14.77 7.57
CA ARG A 27 -6.60 13.47 7.64
C ARG A 27 -7.36 13.22 6.34
N THR A 28 -7.04 12.13 5.66
CA THR A 28 -7.71 11.75 4.42
C THR A 28 -8.40 10.40 4.62
N GLN A 29 -9.62 10.29 4.12
CA GLN A 29 -10.30 9.00 4.08
C GLN A 29 -9.72 8.19 2.92
N VAL A 30 -9.22 6.99 3.20
CA VAL A 30 -8.67 6.07 2.21
C VAL A 30 -9.80 5.17 1.74
N VAL A 31 -10.07 5.19 0.44
CA VAL A 31 -11.06 4.30 -0.19
C VAL A 31 -10.32 3.11 -0.77
N LEU A 32 -10.45 1.94 -0.17
CA LEU A 32 -9.93 0.70 -0.76
C LEU A 32 -10.87 0.27 -1.89
N ARG A 33 -10.38 0.28 -3.12
CA ARG A 33 -11.05 -0.31 -4.27
C ARG A 33 -10.46 -1.69 -4.48
N ASP A 34 -11.16 -2.68 -3.93
CA ASP A 34 -10.87 -4.07 -4.22
C ASP A 34 -11.57 -4.42 -5.54
N THR A 35 -10.80 -4.70 -6.59
CA THR A 35 -11.34 -5.16 -7.88
C THR A 35 -11.89 -6.58 -7.81
N VAL A 36 -11.65 -7.29 -6.70
CA VAL A 36 -12.25 -8.59 -6.44
C VAL A 36 -13.58 -8.38 -5.73
N SER A 37 -14.66 -8.53 -6.48
CA SER A 37 -16.04 -8.56 -5.99
C SER A 37 -16.26 -9.72 -5.01
N GLY A 38 -15.92 -9.50 -3.74
CA GLY A 38 -16.15 -10.38 -2.60
C GLY A 38 -16.55 -9.55 -1.37
N PRO A 39 -17.30 -10.12 -0.40
CA PRO A 39 -17.99 -9.32 0.59
C PRO A 39 -17.02 -8.82 1.66
N HIS A 40 -16.94 -7.50 1.76
CA HIS A 40 -16.36 -6.70 2.84
C HIS A 40 -14.83 -6.55 2.80
N PRO A 41 -14.31 -5.30 2.77
CA PRO A 41 -12.93 -5.09 3.21
C PRO A 41 -12.85 -5.56 4.66
N SER A 42 -12.09 -6.63 4.88
CA SER A 42 -11.66 -7.14 6.19
C SER A 42 -11.39 -5.99 7.15
N ARG A 43 -11.94 -6.09 8.36
CA ARG A 43 -12.11 -4.98 9.32
C ARG A 43 -10.81 -4.35 9.85
N TYR A 44 -9.63 -4.87 9.51
CA TYR A 44 -8.35 -4.37 9.99
C TYR A 44 -7.23 -4.55 8.96
N THR A 45 -7.16 -3.66 7.97
CA THR A 45 -5.95 -3.53 7.14
C THR A 45 -4.92 -2.68 7.89
N SER A 46 -3.84 -3.32 8.31
CA SER A 46 -2.67 -2.62 8.88
C SER A 46 -1.64 -2.42 7.79
N PHE A 47 -1.14 -1.19 7.65
CA PHE A 47 -0.06 -0.87 6.70
C PHE A 47 1.23 -0.66 7.47
N GLN A 48 2.22 -1.52 7.22
CA GLN A 48 3.52 -1.49 7.91
C GLN A 48 4.49 -0.56 7.18
N VAL A 49 4.53 -0.64 5.85
CA VAL A 49 5.52 0.05 5.01
C VAL A 49 4.83 0.82 3.91
N ALA A 50 5.33 2.02 3.62
CA ALA A 50 4.89 2.81 2.47
C ALA A 50 6.09 3.35 1.70
N VAL A 51 6.02 3.27 0.37
CA VAL A 51 7.09 3.69 -0.54
C VAL A 51 6.52 4.60 -1.61
N TYR A 52 7.23 5.68 -1.92
CA TYR A 52 6.87 6.53 -3.05
C TYR A 52 7.26 5.92 -4.38
N ALA A 53 6.29 5.87 -5.27
CA ALA A 53 6.44 5.49 -6.67
C ALA A 53 5.95 6.66 -7.55
N GLY A 54 6.59 7.83 -7.41
CA GLY A 54 6.19 9.05 -8.13
C GLY A 54 4.87 9.65 -7.60
N PRO A 55 3.79 9.73 -8.40
CA PRO A 55 2.50 10.27 -7.95
C PRO A 55 1.79 9.35 -6.95
N PHE A 56 2.13 8.06 -6.94
CA PHE A 56 1.53 7.05 -6.08
C PHE A 56 2.37 6.73 -4.85
N ILE A 57 1.70 6.15 -3.85
CA ILE A 57 2.34 5.52 -2.70
C ILE A 57 2.00 4.02 -2.73
N CYS A 58 3.00 3.17 -2.81
CA CYS A 58 2.84 1.74 -2.57
C CYS A 58 2.72 1.49 -1.07
N LEU A 59 1.60 0.91 -0.64
CA LEU A 59 1.31 0.54 0.74
C LEU A 59 1.39 -0.97 0.89
N PHE A 60 2.32 -1.43 1.73
CA PHE A 60 2.43 -2.83 2.09
C PHE A 60 1.65 -3.04 3.38
N GLY A 61 0.69 -3.95 3.30
CA GLY A 61 -0.23 -4.23 4.38
C GLY A 61 -0.46 -5.71 4.58
N SER A 62 -1.16 -6.02 5.67
CA SER A 62 -1.76 -7.32 5.89
C SER A 62 -3.25 -7.18 6.17
N HIS A 63 -4.00 -8.18 5.73
CA HIS A 63 -5.40 -8.34 6.10
C HIS A 63 -5.66 -9.73 6.68
N THR A 64 -6.45 -9.77 7.74
CA THR A 64 -7.00 -11.01 8.30
C THR A 64 -8.32 -11.30 7.62
N GLU A 65 -8.40 -12.42 6.93
CA GLU A 65 -9.67 -12.95 6.42
C GLU A 65 -10.31 -13.81 7.52
N ASP A 66 -11.52 -13.44 7.94
CA ASP A 66 -12.36 -14.29 8.79
C ASP A 66 -12.88 -15.48 7.96
N THR A 67 -12.00 -16.37 7.49
CA THR A 67 -12.41 -17.64 6.89
C THR A 67 -12.84 -18.60 8.00
N LEU A 68 -14.09 -19.05 7.93
CA LEU A 68 -14.79 -19.87 8.94
C LEU A 68 -14.23 -21.30 9.15
N GLU A 69 -13.10 -21.66 8.54
CA GLU A 69 -12.50 -22.98 8.70
C GLU A 69 -10.99 -22.84 8.92
N ASP A 70 -10.60 -23.08 10.18
CA ASP A 70 -9.26 -23.46 10.63
C ASP A 70 -8.11 -22.50 10.30
N GLY A 71 -8.00 -21.41 11.09
CA GLY A 71 -6.83 -20.55 11.15
C GLY A 71 -7.06 -19.16 10.56
N ASP A 72 -6.70 -18.13 11.31
CA ASP A 72 -6.72 -16.73 10.89
C ASP A 72 -5.64 -16.56 9.79
N ALA A 73 -6.04 -16.68 8.52
CA ALA A 73 -5.12 -16.60 7.39
C ALA A 73 -4.77 -15.13 7.14
N VAL A 74 -3.58 -14.72 7.57
CA VAL A 74 -3.04 -13.38 7.30
C VAL A 74 -2.51 -13.34 5.87
N THR A 75 -3.13 -12.51 5.03
CA THR A 75 -2.65 -12.29 3.66
C THR A 75 -1.88 -10.97 3.61
N HIS A 76 -0.67 -11.01 3.04
CA HIS A 76 0.15 -9.82 2.81
C HIS A 76 -0.02 -9.31 1.39
N CYS A 77 -0.32 -8.03 1.26
CA CYS A 77 -0.77 -7.42 0.01
C CYS A 77 -0.15 -6.03 -0.21
N VAL A 78 -0.09 -5.63 -1.48
CA VAL A 78 0.41 -4.32 -1.91
C VAL A 78 -0.74 -3.52 -2.51
N TYR A 79 -1.00 -2.34 -1.96
CA TYR A 79 -1.94 -1.37 -2.51
C TYR A 79 -1.20 -0.21 -3.14
N MET A 80 -1.69 0.28 -4.27
CA MET A 80 -1.29 1.57 -4.81
C MET A 80 -2.28 2.64 -4.39
N TYR A 81 -1.81 3.56 -3.55
CA TYR A 81 -2.56 4.72 -3.10
C TYR A 81 -2.27 5.92 -3.98
N ASP A 82 -3.31 6.41 -4.65
CA ASP A 82 -3.30 7.69 -5.34
C ASP A 82 -3.70 8.80 -4.37
N ARG A 83 -2.76 9.71 -4.13
CA ARG A 83 -2.98 10.85 -3.21
C ARG A 83 -3.93 11.90 -3.80
N VAL A 84 -4.11 11.93 -5.12
CA VAL A 84 -4.95 12.91 -5.81
C VAL A 84 -6.43 12.55 -5.64
N SER A 85 -6.80 11.32 -5.98
CA SER A 85 -8.16 10.80 -5.80
C SER A 85 -8.46 10.36 -4.36
N GLY A 86 -7.44 9.93 -3.60
CA GLY A 86 -7.62 9.26 -2.31
C GLY A 86 -7.98 7.78 -2.42
N ASP A 87 -7.93 7.21 -3.63
CA ASP A 87 -8.20 5.80 -3.88
C ASP A 87 -6.94 4.93 -3.63
N ALA A 88 -7.15 3.76 -3.04
CA ALA A 88 -6.15 2.72 -2.90
C ALA A 88 -6.60 1.47 -3.67
N THR A 89 -5.85 1.08 -4.70
CA THR A 89 -6.16 -0.07 -5.55
C THR A 89 -5.26 -1.25 -5.19
N LEU A 90 -5.82 -2.44 -5.05
CA LEU A 90 -5.03 -3.65 -4.84
C LEU A 90 -4.19 -3.92 -6.10
N CYS A 91 -2.87 -4.01 -5.91
CA CYS A 91 -1.93 -4.15 -7.01
C CYS A 91 -1.65 -5.63 -7.27
N VAL A 92 -0.99 -6.29 -6.31
CA VAL A 92 -0.58 -7.70 -6.40
C VAL A 92 -0.48 -8.29 -4.99
N SER A 93 -0.76 -9.60 -4.88
CA SER A 93 -0.38 -10.38 -3.70
C SER A 93 1.14 -10.61 -3.73
N LEU A 94 1.79 -10.52 -2.58
CA LEU A 94 3.22 -10.83 -2.50
C LEU A 94 3.45 -12.33 -2.82
N PRO A 95 4.52 -12.68 -3.55
CA PRO A 95 4.84 -14.07 -3.87
C PRO A 95 5.13 -14.92 -2.62
N HIS A 96 5.50 -14.26 -1.52
CA HIS A 96 5.60 -14.86 -0.19
C HIS A 96 4.75 -14.04 0.79
N PRO A 97 3.78 -14.68 1.48
CA PRO A 97 2.89 -14.00 2.42
C PRO A 97 3.60 -13.78 3.75
N ASP A 98 4.60 -12.91 3.75
CA ASP A 98 5.38 -12.57 4.95
C ASP A 98 5.45 -11.05 5.12
N GLU A 99 5.66 -10.61 6.36
CA GLU A 99 5.63 -9.21 6.74
C GLU A 99 6.75 -8.42 6.05
N VAL A 100 6.36 -7.31 5.42
CA VAL A 100 7.32 -6.40 4.82
C VAL A 100 7.85 -5.47 5.89
N VAL A 101 9.15 -5.60 6.18
CA VAL A 101 9.87 -4.78 7.16
C VAL A 101 10.31 -3.45 6.54
N SER A 102 10.70 -3.48 5.27
CA SER A 102 11.11 -2.28 4.53
C SER A 102 10.96 -2.50 3.02
N ALA A 103 10.85 -1.42 2.26
CA ALA A 103 10.88 -1.49 0.81
C ALA A 103 11.42 -0.19 0.22
N CYS A 104 12.00 -0.26 -0.98
CA CYS A 104 12.44 0.90 -1.74
C CYS A 104 12.25 0.70 -3.25
N MET A 105 12.09 1.80 -3.98
CA MET A 105 12.08 1.76 -5.45
C MET A 105 13.52 1.61 -5.95
N LEU A 106 13.75 0.65 -6.85
CA LEU A 106 14.99 0.56 -7.62
C LEU A 106 14.89 1.35 -8.93
N ASN A 107 13.73 1.31 -9.55
CA ASN A 107 13.34 2.10 -10.73
C ASN A 107 11.81 2.31 -10.67
N PRO A 108 11.19 3.06 -11.60
CA PRO A 108 9.75 3.36 -11.54
C PRO A 108 8.81 2.14 -11.49
N THR A 109 9.22 0.99 -12.01
CA THR A 109 8.39 -0.23 -12.10
C THR A 109 8.96 -1.40 -11.28
N THR A 110 10.05 -1.22 -10.54
CA THR A 110 10.71 -2.30 -9.80
C THR A 110 11.03 -1.85 -8.39
N MET A 111 10.63 -2.66 -7.42
CA MET A 111 10.85 -2.45 -6.00
C MET A 111 11.73 -3.54 -5.41
N LEU A 112 12.58 -3.15 -4.47
CA LEU A 112 13.22 -4.07 -3.54
C LEU A 112 12.36 -4.11 -2.27
N VAL A 113 11.90 -5.30 -1.90
CA VAL A 113 11.06 -5.55 -0.73
C VAL A 113 11.85 -6.42 0.23
N LEU A 114 11.99 -5.97 1.47
CA LEU A 114 12.66 -6.69 2.55
C LEU A 114 11.62 -7.29 3.49
N GLN A 115 11.66 -8.60 3.63
CA GLN A 115 10.96 -9.39 4.63
C GLN A 115 11.96 -9.87 5.68
N GLU A 116 11.49 -10.42 6.81
CA GLU A 116 12.36 -10.82 7.91
C GLU A 116 13.42 -11.85 7.47
N GLU A 117 13.01 -12.84 6.68
CA GLU A 117 13.89 -13.94 6.26
C GLU A 117 14.50 -13.75 4.86
N ARG A 118 14.04 -12.76 4.07
CA ARG A 118 14.38 -12.67 2.64
C ARG A 118 14.25 -11.28 2.06
N THR A 119 14.90 -11.10 0.90
CA THR A 119 14.75 -9.91 0.06
C THR A 119 14.15 -10.33 -1.28
N LEU A 120 13.13 -9.60 -1.73
CA LEU A 120 12.41 -9.83 -2.97
C LEU A 120 12.56 -8.65 -3.92
N VAL A 121 12.55 -8.95 -5.21
CA VAL A 121 12.37 -7.93 -6.26
C VAL A 121 10.94 -8.06 -6.75
N LEU A 122 10.16 -7.00 -6.57
CA LEU A 122 8.77 -6.92 -7.02
C LEU A 122 8.71 -6.05 -8.27
N GLU A 123 8.13 -6.58 -9.34
CA GLU A 123 7.81 -5.80 -10.53
C GLU A 123 6.38 -5.31 -10.43
N LEU A 124 6.21 -3.99 -10.50
CA LEU A 124 4.92 -3.32 -10.60
C LEU A 124 4.52 -3.29 -12.06
N ASP A 125 3.25 -3.56 -12.34
CA ASP A 125 2.70 -3.45 -13.69
C ASP A 125 2.86 -2.01 -14.21
N PRO A 126 3.58 -1.79 -15.33
CA PRO A 126 3.74 -0.47 -15.94
C PRO A 126 2.41 0.22 -16.25
N GLU A 127 1.35 -0.53 -16.54
CA GLU A 127 0.02 0.03 -16.85
C GLU A 127 -0.56 0.81 -15.67
N LEU A 128 -0.15 0.49 -14.44
CA LEU A 128 -0.55 1.22 -13.24
C LEU A 128 -0.05 2.67 -13.24
N PHE A 129 0.97 2.99 -14.04
CA PHE A 129 1.47 4.35 -14.22
C PHE A 129 0.87 5.07 -15.44
N ASN A 130 0.21 4.33 -16.35
CA ASN A 130 -0.39 4.89 -17.57
C ASN A 130 -1.68 5.69 -17.32
N ILE A 131 -2.24 5.68 -16.11
CA ILE A 131 -3.41 6.51 -15.75
C ILE A 131 -3.14 8.02 -15.88
N TYR A 132 -1.88 8.42 -16.07
CA TYR A 132 -1.45 9.81 -16.25
C TYR A 132 -0.88 10.14 -17.63
N THR A 133 -0.88 9.23 -18.60
CA THR A 133 -0.41 9.54 -19.97
C THR A 133 -1.40 10.37 -20.78
N ASP A 134 -2.58 10.71 -20.22
CA ASP A 134 -3.62 11.54 -20.85
C ASP A 134 -3.72 12.95 -20.22
N VAL A 135 -2.60 13.50 -19.74
CA VAL A 135 -2.53 14.91 -19.32
C VAL A 135 -1.44 15.64 -20.12
N ASP A 136 -1.78 15.96 -21.37
CA ASP A 136 -1.13 17.01 -22.18
C ASP A 136 -1.62 18.41 -21.74
#